data_AF-A0A2V8RF56-F1
#
_entry.id   AF-A0A2V8RF56-F1
#
_cell.length_a   1.000
_cell.length_b   1.000
_cell.length_c   1.000
_cell.angle_alpha   90.00
_cell.angle_beta   90.00
_cell.angle_gamma   90.00
#
_symmetry.space_group_name_H-M   'P 1'
#
loop_
_entity.id
_entity.type
_entity.pdbx_description
1 polymer ?
#
loop_
_entity_poly.entity_id
_entity_poly.type
_entity_poly.pdbx_seq_one_letter_code
_entity_poly.pdbx_strand_id
1 'polypeptide(L)'
;MLIKKIVPFVIASGFILAAAAAAVAQDASQTPATAQASPDPQQQQEEKAKLERKGNALLEQVIAEAQSLKLPENRIRVQIAAADMLWDKNPVRARGLFVEAGAVLAQMNVDVDRTDRNEMQSAIQLRQELVLSAGRHDAELGYQLLRSTQPQASATNSGNGRRVMPDMQSNLEQSLLATIAATDPKVAYQKAVEALDKGEYPAAVARMLAQLQTKDKEAFDKLSSKVLSKLGQDNLASSREAGNLALNLLRPGPRQQPGRHSQCFDSRAQRIGLS
;
A
#
# COMPACT_ATOMS: atom_id res chain seq x y z
N MET A 1 -3.93 3.44 65.40
CA MET A 1 -3.62 4.75 64.77
C MET A 1 -4.22 4.75 63.38
N LEU A 2 -5.15 5.67 63.15
CA LEU A 2 -6.16 5.63 62.07
C LEU A 2 -5.83 6.59 60.91
N ILE A 3 -6.14 6.11 59.72
CA ILE A 3 -6.25 6.69 58.37
C ILE A 3 -6.56 8.22 58.29
N LYS A 4 -5.81 8.95 57.44
CA LYS A 4 -6.17 10.27 56.86
C LYS A 4 -5.96 10.18 55.34
N LYS A 5 -7.02 10.04 54.52
CA LYS A 5 -8.01 11.01 54.01
C LYS A 5 -7.55 11.77 52.75
N ILE A 6 -8.16 11.34 51.65
CA ILE A 6 -8.32 11.98 50.33
C ILE A 6 -9.14 13.28 50.48
N VAL A 7 -8.78 14.32 49.72
CA VAL A 7 -9.62 15.51 49.48
C VAL A 7 -9.59 15.86 47.99
N PRO A 8 -10.76 16.02 47.33
CA PRO A 8 -10.90 16.47 45.94
C PRO A 8 -11.04 17.99 45.84
N PHE A 9 -10.72 18.57 44.67
CA PHE A 9 -10.94 20.00 44.40
C PHE A 9 -11.85 20.16 43.17
N VAL A 10 -13.02 20.77 43.39
CA VAL A 10 -14.01 21.23 42.42
C VAL A 10 -14.29 22.69 42.76
N ILE A 11 -13.98 23.64 41.87
CA ILE A 11 -14.62 24.97 41.68
C ILE A 11 -14.27 25.37 40.22
N ALA A 12 -15.16 25.29 39.22
CA ALA A 12 -16.29 26.16 38.87
C ALA A 12 -15.90 27.52 38.22
N SER A 13 -16.08 27.60 36.89
CA SER A 13 -16.50 28.77 36.09
C SER A 13 -16.60 28.27 34.63
N GLY A 14 -17.73 28.23 33.92
CA GLY A 14 -18.95 29.01 34.04
C GLY A 14 -19.04 29.96 32.84
N PHE A 15 -19.53 29.49 31.68
CA PHE A 15 -20.21 30.35 30.73
C PHE A 15 -21.29 29.56 29.98
N ILE A 16 -22.46 30.20 29.93
CA ILE A 16 -23.80 29.61 29.83
C ILE A 16 -24.22 29.44 28.36
N LEU A 17 -24.77 28.27 28.07
CA LEU A 17 -25.54 27.95 26.87
C LEU A 17 -26.97 28.50 27.06
N ALA A 18 -27.43 29.38 26.18
CA ALA A 18 -28.83 29.78 26.12
C ALA A 18 -29.40 29.46 24.73
N ALA A 19 -30.28 28.47 24.70
CA ALA A 19 -31.17 28.19 23.59
C ALA A 19 -32.60 28.57 24.01
N ALA A 20 -33.29 29.35 23.20
CA ALA A 20 -34.74 29.43 23.21
C ALA A 20 -35.22 29.73 21.78
N ALA A 21 -36.07 28.83 21.28
CA ALA A 21 -36.68 28.88 19.97
C ALA A 21 -37.96 29.72 19.96
N ALA A 22 -38.22 30.41 18.85
CA ALA A 22 -39.57 30.71 18.39
C ALA A 22 -39.57 30.84 16.86
N ALA A 23 -40.39 30.01 16.21
CA ALA A 23 -40.66 30.03 14.79
C ALA A 23 -41.85 30.96 14.50
N VAL A 24 -41.73 31.84 13.51
CA VAL A 24 -42.84 32.36 12.70
C VAL A 24 -42.35 32.51 11.26
N ALA A 25 -43.11 31.95 10.33
CA ALA A 25 -42.89 32.00 8.89
C ALA A 25 -43.38 33.33 8.28
N GLN A 26 -42.88 33.62 7.07
CA GLN A 26 -43.27 34.68 6.13
C GLN A 26 -42.82 36.12 6.45
N ASP A 27 -41.69 36.51 5.87
CA ASP A 27 -41.76 37.48 4.78
C ASP A 27 -40.67 37.19 3.73
N ALA A 28 -41.09 37.15 2.47
CA ALA A 28 -40.23 36.90 1.33
C ALA A 28 -39.55 38.21 0.94
N SER A 29 -38.47 38.56 1.65
CA SER A 29 -37.54 39.60 1.20
C SER A 29 -36.23 38.95 0.79
N GLN A 30 -36.03 38.91 -0.53
CA GLN A 30 -34.83 38.49 -1.21
C GLN A 30 -33.62 39.22 -0.61
N THR A 31 -32.83 38.53 0.21
CA THR A 31 -31.47 38.97 0.47
C THR A 31 -30.67 38.62 -0.79
N PRO A 32 -30.07 39.59 -1.50
CA PRO A 32 -29.21 39.25 -2.61
C PRO A 32 -28.10 38.35 -2.07
N ALA A 33 -28.03 37.15 -2.63
CA ALA A 33 -26.91 36.25 -2.45
C ALA A 33 -25.65 37.08 -2.71
N THR A 34 -24.89 37.36 -1.65
CA THR A 34 -23.51 37.77 -1.79
C THR A 34 -22.84 36.63 -2.54
N ALA A 35 -22.63 36.84 -3.83
CA ALA A 35 -21.75 36.04 -4.63
C ALA A 35 -20.43 35.99 -3.86
N GLN A 36 -20.15 34.84 -3.22
CA GLN A 36 -18.83 34.53 -2.73
C GLN A 36 -17.93 34.61 -3.96
N ALA A 37 -17.20 35.72 -4.07
CA ALA A 37 -16.12 35.87 -5.02
C ALA A 37 -15.25 34.63 -4.85
N SER A 38 -15.23 33.77 -5.87
CA SER A 38 -14.30 32.64 -5.89
C SER A 38 -12.91 33.24 -5.72
N PRO A 39 -12.16 32.87 -4.67
CA PRO A 39 -10.86 33.49 -4.43
C PRO A 39 -9.99 33.28 -5.68
N ASP A 40 -9.28 34.34 -6.07
CA ASP A 40 -8.41 34.36 -7.26
C ASP A 40 -7.51 33.10 -7.26
N PRO A 41 -7.37 32.35 -8.37
CA PRO A 41 -6.64 31.08 -8.37
C PRO A 41 -5.22 31.18 -7.80
N GLN A 42 -4.58 32.35 -7.93
CA GLN A 42 -3.26 32.63 -7.36
C GLN A 42 -3.27 32.73 -5.83
N GLN A 43 -4.30 33.35 -5.23
CA GLN A 43 -4.43 33.43 -3.78
C GLN A 43 -4.74 32.05 -3.17
N GLN A 44 -5.57 31.25 -3.85
CA GLN A 44 -5.82 29.86 -3.43
C GLN A 44 -4.57 28.99 -3.48
N GLN A 45 -3.73 29.16 -4.51
CA GLN A 45 -2.46 28.44 -4.63
C GLN A 45 -1.49 28.80 -3.50
N GLU A 46 -1.40 30.09 -3.17
CA GLU A 46 -0.51 30.58 -2.11
C GLU A 46 -0.96 30.14 -0.72
N GLU A 47 -2.27 30.16 -0.45
CA GLU A 47 -2.83 29.68 0.80
C GLU A 47 -2.66 28.17 0.95
N LYS A 48 -2.89 27.39 -0.12
CA LYS A 48 -2.59 25.95 -0.15
C LYS A 48 -1.11 25.69 0.14
N ALA A 49 -0.20 26.39 -0.52
CA ALA A 49 1.24 26.23 -0.27
C ALA A 49 1.63 26.56 1.19
N LYS A 50 1.02 27.59 1.80
CA LYS A 50 1.23 27.93 3.21
C LYS A 50 0.70 26.84 4.14
N LEU A 51 -0.47 26.29 3.86
CA LEU A 51 -1.06 25.19 4.63
C LEU A 51 -0.21 23.92 4.51
N GLU A 52 0.26 23.59 3.31
CA GLU A 52 1.13 22.44 3.08
C GLU A 52 2.46 22.54 3.84
N ARG A 53 3.09 23.73 3.83
CA ARG A 53 4.33 23.96 4.60
C ARG A 53 4.10 23.75 6.10
N LYS A 54 2.98 24.25 6.64
CA LYS A 54 2.61 24.05 8.05
C LYS A 54 2.34 22.58 8.36
N GLY A 55 1.61 21.88 7.49
CA GLY A 55 1.34 20.45 7.62
C GLY A 55 2.61 19.60 7.64
N ASN A 56 3.56 19.91 6.74
CA ASN A 56 4.85 19.22 6.70
C ASN A 56 5.68 19.51 7.96
N ALA A 57 5.67 20.75 8.47
CA ALA A 57 6.37 21.08 9.70
C ALA A 57 5.80 20.33 10.92
N LEU A 58 4.47 20.22 11.00
CA LEU A 58 3.80 19.42 12.03
C LEU A 58 4.18 17.94 11.93
N LEU A 59 4.23 17.40 10.71
CA LEU A 59 4.60 16.00 10.50
C LEU A 59 6.04 15.72 10.94
N GLU A 60 6.99 16.62 10.63
CA GLU A 60 8.38 16.51 11.12
C GLU A 60 8.47 16.59 12.64
N GLN A 61 7.64 17.43 13.28
CA GLN A 61 7.55 17.47 14.74
C GLN A 61 7.05 16.11 15.30
N VAL A 62 6.01 15.53 14.71
CA VAL A 62 5.49 14.21 15.13
C VAL A 62 6.54 13.12 14.95
N ILE A 63 7.29 13.13 13.84
CA ILE A 63 8.40 12.19 13.62
C ILE A 63 9.46 12.34 14.72
N ALA A 64 9.83 13.57 15.08
CA ALA A 64 10.82 13.84 16.11
C ALA A 64 10.35 13.37 17.50
N GLU A 65 9.11 13.70 17.87
CA GLU A 65 8.51 13.27 19.14
C GLU A 65 8.36 11.75 19.21
N ALA A 66 8.06 11.09 18.09
CA ALA A 66 7.94 9.64 18.01
C ALA A 66 9.24 8.92 18.40
N GLN A 67 10.41 9.53 18.20
CA GLN A 67 11.69 8.93 18.63
C GLN A 67 11.77 8.72 20.15
N SER A 68 11.00 9.48 20.94
CA SER A 68 10.92 9.34 22.40
C SER A 68 9.98 8.22 22.88
N LEU A 69 9.21 7.61 21.97
CA LEU A 69 8.30 6.51 22.33
C LEU A 69 9.11 5.30 22.79
N LYS A 70 8.65 4.64 23.85
CA LYS A 70 9.34 3.46 24.40
C LYS A 70 9.28 2.25 23.44
N LEU A 71 8.11 2.02 22.85
CA LEU A 71 7.86 0.86 22.00
C LEU A 71 8.40 1.07 20.57
N PRO A 72 9.35 0.23 20.09
CA PRO A 72 9.87 0.32 18.72
C PRO A 72 8.78 0.16 17.66
N GLU A 73 7.75 -0.64 17.92
CA GLU A 73 6.62 -0.88 17.02
C GLU A 73 5.87 0.40 16.68
N ASN A 74 5.64 1.23 17.71
CA ASN A 74 4.95 2.51 17.53
C ASN A 74 5.82 3.49 16.73
N ARG A 75 7.14 3.47 16.95
CA ARG A 75 8.08 4.29 16.16
C ARG A 75 8.05 3.91 14.69
N ILE A 76 8.13 2.60 14.40
CA ILE A 76 8.08 2.06 13.04
C ILE A 76 6.78 2.47 12.34
N ARG A 77 5.61 2.30 12.98
CA ARG A 77 4.32 2.67 12.37
C ARG A 77 4.20 4.17 12.09
N VAL A 78 4.69 5.02 13.00
CA VAL A 78 4.72 6.47 12.75
C VAL A 78 5.63 6.81 11.58
N GLN A 79 6.81 6.18 11.50
CA GLN A 79 7.75 6.39 10.39
C GLN A 79 7.16 5.94 9.04
N ILE A 80 6.49 4.78 8.99
CA ILE A 80 5.81 4.29 7.77
C ILE A 80 4.72 5.27 7.33
N ALA A 81 3.82 5.65 8.25
CA ALA A 81 2.71 6.56 7.92
C ALA A 81 3.21 7.94 7.47
N ALA A 82 4.25 8.46 8.13
CA ALA A 82 4.83 9.73 7.76
C ALA A 82 5.58 9.67 6.41
N ALA A 83 6.27 8.56 6.14
CA ALA A 83 6.93 8.34 4.85
C ALA A 83 5.91 8.29 3.70
N ASP A 84 4.80 7.57 3.87
CA ASP A 84 3.71 7.52 2.90
C ASP A 84 3.17 8.93 2.59
N MET A 85 2.93 9.75 3.61
CA MET A 85 2.43 11.13 3.44
C MET A 85 3.46 12.08 2.79
N LEU A 86 4.74 11.84 3.04
CA LEU A 86 5.83 12.67 2.50
C LEU A 86 6.25 12.29 1.09
N TRP A 87 5.89 11.10 0.60
CA TRP A 87 6.43 10.56 -0.64
C TRP A 87 6.30 11.52 -1.85
N ASP A 88 5.10 12.06 -2.05
CA ASP A 88 4.80 12.93 -3.19
C ASP A 88 5.45 14.33 -3.08
N LYS A 89 5.83 14.75 -1.87
CA LYS A 89 6.36 16.09 -1.57
C LYS A 89 7.88 16.10 -1.40
N ASN A 90 8.42 15.09 -0.74
CA ASN A 90 9.84 14.93 -0.45
C ASN A 90 10.20 13.43 -0.44
N PRO A 91 10.44 12.84 -1.61
CA PRO A 91 10.73 11.41 -1.73
C PRO A 91 12.06 11.03 -1.05
N VAL A 92 13.02 11.97 -0.98
CA VAL A 92 14.31 11.73 -0.31
C VAL A 92 14.10 11.54 1.20
N ARG A 93 13.31 12.42 1.82
CA ARG A 93 12.99 12.31 3.25
C ARG A 93 12.13 11.08 3.54
N ALA A 94 11.12 10.80 2.72
CA ALA A 94 10.28 9.61 2.86
C ALA A 94 11.09 8.31 2.76
N ARG A 95 12.00 8.21 1.78
CA ARG A 95 12.94 7.08 1.66
C ARG A 95 13.83 6.96 2.90
N GLY A 96 14.32 8.06 3.44
CA GLY A 96 15.06 8.08 4.70
C GLY A 96 14.26 7.48 5.86
N LEU A 97 13.00 7.88 6.03
CA LEU A 97 12.12 7.35 7.10
C LEU A 97 11.86 5.85 6.96
N PHE A 98 11.67 5.34 5.74
CA PHE A 98 11.54 3.91 5.50
C PHE A 98 12.81 3.14 5.85
N VAL A 99 13.99 3.67 5.51
CA VAL A 99 15.28 3.06 5.87
C VAL A 99 15.49 3.07 7.38
N GLU A 100 15.19 4.18 8.06
CA GLU A 100 15.24 4.28 9.52
C GLU A 100 14.30 3.25 10.19
N ALA A 101 13.05 3.15 9.71
CA ALA A 101 12.10 2.16 10.20
C ALA A 101 12.59 0.72 9.98
N GLY A 102 13.22 0.46 8.83
CA GLY A 102 13.87 -0.82 8.54
C GLY A 102 15.02 -1.15 9.49
N ALA A 103 15.82 -0.15 9.87
CA ALA A 103 16.90 -0.33 10.83
C ALA A 103 16.35 -0.64 12.24
N VAL A 104 15.31 0.08 12.69
CA VAL A 104 14.65 -0.20 13.98
C VAL A 104 14.04 -1.61 13.99
N LEU A 105 13.38 -2.01 12.90
CA LEU A 105 12.81 -3.34 12.75
C LEU A 105 13.89 -4.45 12.71
N ALA A 106 15.00 -4.20 12.02
CA ALA A 106 16.12 -5.15 11.98
C ALA A 106 16.73 -5.35 13.38
N GLN A 107 16.87 -4.28 14.16
CA GLN A 107 17.31 -4.36 15.55
C GLN A 107 16.28 -5.12 16.41
N MET A 108 15.00 -4.80 16.27
CA MET A 108 13.92 -5.51 16.96
C MET A 108 13.95 -7.01 16.65
N ASN A 109 14.20 -7.42 15.41
CA ASN A 109 14.32 -8.84 15.03
C ASN A 109 15.49 -9.57 15.69
N VAL A 110 16.53 -8.86 16.12
CA VAL A 110 17.65 -9.43 16.88
C VAL A 110 17.22 -9.65 18.35
N ASP A 111 16.46 -8.70 18.88
CA ASP A 111 16.07 -8.66 20.29
C ASP A 111 14.79 -9.48 20.62
N VAL A 112 13.97 -9.81 19.61
CA VAL A 112 12.72 -10.58 19.76
C VAL A 112 12.98 -11.95 20.38
N ASP A 113 12.19 -12.28 21.42
CA ASP A 113 12.15 -13.63 21.97
C ASP A 113 11.43 -14.55 20.97
N ARG A 114 12.19 -15.47 20.36
CA ARG A 114 11.65 -16.43 19.38
C ARG A 114 10.69 -17.44 20.00
N THR A 115 10.62 -17.54 21.33
CA THR A 115 9.66 -18.38 22.05
C THR A 115 8.33 -17.66 22.29
N ASP A 116 8.32 -16.33 22.30
CA ASP A 116 7.10 -15.53 22.35
C ASP A 116 6.46 -15.41 20.96
N ARG A 117 5.33 -16.08 20.80
CA ARG A 117 4.57 -16.07 19.55
C ARG A 117 4.02 -14.67 19.22
N ASN A 118 3.69 -13.85 20.21
CA ASN A 118 3.10 -12.53 20.00
C ASN A 118 4.14 -11.54 19.49
N GLU A 119 5.34 -11.53 20.08
CA GLU A 119 6.45 -10.68 19.61
C GLU A 119 6.86 -11.05 18.19
N MET A 120 6.99 -12.36 17.92
CA MET A 120 7.29 -12.86 16.59
C MET A 120 6.22 -12.46 15.56
N GLN A 121 4.94 -12.55 15.91
CA GLN A 121 3.84 -12.12 15.02
C GLN A 121 3.85 -10.61 14.78
N SER A 122 4.12 -9.80 15.80
CA SER A 122 4.23 -8.35 15.69
C SER A 122 5.35 -7.97 14.71
N ALA A 123 6.53 -8.57 14.85
CA ALA A 123 7.66 -8.34 13.97
C ALA A 123 7.38 -8.72 12.50
N ILE A 124 6.70 -9.85 12.28
CA ILE A 124 6.28 -10.28 10.93
C ILE A 124 5.29 -9.28 10.32
N GLN A 125 4.32 -8.80 11.09
CA GLN A 125 3.32 -7.83 10.61
C GLN A 125 3.96 -6.50 10.23
N LEU A 126 4.81 -5.95 11.11
CA LEU A 126 5.52 -4.69 10.86
C LEU A 126 6.42 -4.79 9.64
N ARG A 127 7.07 -5.94 9.46
CA ARG A 127 7.86 -6.20 8.26
C ARG A 127 7.03 -6.16 6.99
N GLN A 128 5.88 -6.85 7.00
CA GLN A 128 5.00 -6.86 5.85
C GLN A 128 4.50 -5.45 5.53
N GLU A 129 4.05 -4.72 6.54
CA GLU A 129 3.58 -3.34 6.40
C GLU A 129 4.66 -2.44 5.79
N LEU A 130 5.88 -2.48 6.35
CA LEU A 130 7.02 -1.68 5.90
C LEU A 130 7.39 -1.97 4.44
N VAL A 131 7.57 -3.25 4.10
CA VAL A 131 8.00 -3.67 2.76
C VAL A 131 6.96 -3.32 1.71
N LEU A 132 5.68 -3.55 2.01
CA LEU A 132 4.61 -3.28 1.05
C LEU A 132 4.35 -1.79 0.89
N SER A 133 4.37 -1.01 1.98
CA SER A 133 4.22 0.45 1.91
C SER A 133 5.35 1.06 1.07
N ALA A 134 6.61 0.73 1.36
CA ALA A 134 7.74 1.17 0.55
C ALA A 134 7.64 0.70 -0.92
N GLY A 135 7.24 -0.55 -1.16
CA GLY A 135 7.10 -1.13 -2.49
C GLY A 135 6.02 -0.51 -3.38
N ARG A 136 4.99 0.14 -2.80
CA ARG A 136 4.02 0.95 -3.59
C ARG A 136 4.68 2.17 -4.22
N HIS A 137 5.74 2.65 -3.60
CA HIS A 137 6.35 3.93 -3.87
C HIS A 137 7.66 3.79 -4.64
N ASP A 138 8.49 2.82 -4.25
CA ASP A 138 9.78 2.50 -4.85
C ASP A 138 10.05 0.99 -4.75
N ALA A 139 10.14 0.36 -5.91
CA ALA A 139 10.40 -1.06 -6.04
C ALA A 139 11.75 -1.48 -5.44
N GLU A 140 12.81 -0.71 -5.70
CA GLU A 140 14.16 -1.02 -5.20
C GLU A 140 14.20 -0.92 -3.68
N LEU A 141 13.57 0.10 -3.12
CA LEU A 141 13.47 0.29 -1.67
C LEU A 141 12.71 -0.87 -1.01
N GLY A 142 11.58 -1.30 -1.59
CA GLY A 142 10.84 -2.45 -1.10
C GLY A 142 11.68 -3.72 -1.03
N TYR A 143 12.45 -4.02 -2.09
CA TYR A 143 13.38 -5.17 -2.10
C TYR A 143 14.56 -5.01 -1.15
N GLN A 144 15.09 -3.79 -1.00
CA GLN A 144 16.16 -3.50 -0.05
C GLN A 144 15.71 -3.81 1.37
N LEU A 145 14.53 -3.29 1.76
CA LEU A 145 13.95 -3.52 3.09
C LEU A 145 13.59 -4.98 3.30
N LEU A 146 13.06 -5.64 2.26
CA LEU A 146 12.79 -7.07 2.29
C LEU A 146 14.05 -7.87 2.64
N ARG A 147 15.24 -7.48 2.17
CA ARG A 147 16.50 -8.17 2.52
C ARG A 147 17.03 -7.73 3.87
N SER A 148 17.05 -6.43 4.16
CA SER A 148 17.69 -5.89 5.36
C SER A 148 16.94 -6.27 6.64
N THR A 149 15.64 -6.50 6.59
CA THR A 149 14.83 -6.86 7.76
C THR A 149 14.57 -8.37 7.85
N GLN A 150 15.37 -9.19 7.17
CA GLN A 150 15.22 -10.65 7.23
C GLN A 150 15.56 -11.17 8.63
N PRO A 151 14.68 -11.96 9.26
CA PRO A 151 15.00 -12.63 10.52
C PRO A 151 16.26 -13.47 10.33
N GLN A 152 17.26 -13.25 11.18
CA GLN A 152 18.47 -14.07 11.14
C GLN A 152 18.07 -15.53 11.43
N ALA A 153 18.38 -16.44 10.51
CA ALA A 153 18.27 -17.86 10.74
C ALA A 153 19.37 -18.24 11.74
N SER A 154 19.00 -18.62 12.96
CA SER A 154 19.98 -19.04 13.97
C SER A 154 20.76 -20.26 13.44
N ALA A 155 22.06 -20.07 13.21
CA ALA A 155 22.98 -21.10 12.73
C ALA A 155 23.28 -22.22 13.77
N THR A 156 22.57 -22.23 14.91
CA THR A 156 22.89 -23.08 16.07
C THR A 156 22.03 -24.34 16.21
N ASN A 157 21.05 -24.59 15.35
CA ASN A 157 20.21 -25.81 15.44
C ASN A 157 20.26 -26.66 14.15
N SER A 158 21.47 -27.05 13.78
CA SER A 158 21.74 -28.24 12.95
C SER A 158 21.36 -29.49 13.75
N GLY A 159 20.06 -29.82 13.81
CA GLY A 159 19.63 -31.02 14.54
C GLY A 159 18.23 -31.49 14.22
N ASN A 160 17.21 -30.63 14.36
CA ASN A 160 15.81 -31.04 14.10
C ASN A 160 14.81 -29.88 13.97
N GLY A 161 15.28 -28.65 13.76
CA GLY A 161 14.42 -27.48 13.60
C GLY A 161 13.93 -27.36 12.16
N ARG A 162 12.74 -27.89 11.89
CA ARG A 162 12.04 -27.71 10.61
C ARG A 162 12.14 -26.25 10.16
N ARG A 163 12.69 -26.03 8.97
CA ARG A 163 12.80 -24.73 8.29
C ARG A 163 11.39 -24.19 8.04
N VAL A 164 10.79 -23.52 9.02
CA VAL A 164 9.42 -22.96 8.91
C VAL A 164 9.41 -21.55 8.27
N MET A 165 10.59 -20.95 8.06
CA MET A 165 10.74 -19.58 7.56
C MET A 165 10.90 -19.35 6.03
N PRO A 166 11.26 -20.33 5.16
CA PRO A 166 11.39 -20.06 3.72
C PRO A 166 10.07 -19.58 3.07
N ASP A 167 8.95 -20.17 3.48
CA ASP A 167 7.64 -19.93 2.85
C ASP A 167 7.11 -18.53 3.15
N MET A 168 7.37 -17.98 4.35
CA MET A 168 6.92 -16.63 4.72
C MET A 168 7.66 -15.54 3.93
N GLN A 169 8.96 -15.75 3.70
CA GLN A 169 9.77 -14.83 2.90
C GLN A 169 9.29 -14.81 1.44
N SER A 170 9.11 -16.00 0.86
CA SER A 170 8.62 -16.15 -0.52
C SER A 170 7.23 -15.54 -0.70
N ASN A 171 6.32 -15.77 0.25
CA ASN A 171 4.98 -15.16 0.21
C ASN A 171 5.02 -13.63 0.26
N LEU A 172 5.86 -13.05 1.13
CA LEU A 172 6.03 -11.59 1.21
C LEU A 172 6.62 -11.04 -0.09
N GLU A 173 7.63 -11.69 -0.65
CA GLU A 173 8.22 -11.32 -1.94
C GLU A 173 7.21 -11.36 -3.09
N GLN A 174 6.37 -12.38 -3.14
CA GLN A 174 5.29 -12.47 -4.12
C GLN A 174 4.27 -11.33 -3.95
N SER A 175 3.93 -10.98 -2.71
CA SER A 175 3.04 -9.85 -2.44
C SER A 175 3.66 -8.51 -2.83
N LEU A 176 4.97 -8.32 -2.58
CA LEU A 176 5.73 -7.14 -3.01
C LEU A 176 5.73 -7.02 -4.53
N LEU A 177 6.03 -8.12 -5.25
CA LEU A 177 6.04 -8.13 -6.71
C LEU A 177 4.66 -7.78 -7.29
N ALA A 178 3.58 -8.26 -6.67
CA ALA A 178 2.22 -7.90 -7.06
C ALA A 178 1.89 -6.41 -6.78
N THR A 179 2.39 -5.85 -5.68
CA THR A 179 2.26 -4.43 -5.34
C THR A 179 3.00 -3.56 -6.37
N ILE A 180 4.25 -3.91 -6.68
CA ILE A 180 5.05 -3.20 -7.67
C ILE A 180 4.39 -3.29 -9.05
N ALA A 181 3.84 -4.44 -9.43
CA ALA A 181 3.13 -4.57 -10.71
C ALA A 181 1.94 -3.61 -10.87
N ALA A 182 1.27 -3.27 -9.76
CA ALA A 182 0.17 -2.33 -9.79
C ALA A 182 0.62 -0.89 -10.05
N THR A 183 1.82 -0.52 -9.56
CA THR A 183 2.35 0.85 -9.60
C THR A 183 3.35 1.06 -10.74
N ASP A 184 4.31 0.16 -10.92
CA ASP A 184 5.28 0.12 -12.02
C ASP A 184 5.34 -1.28 -12.68
N PRO A 185 4.55 -1.49 -13.76
CA PRO A 185 4.54 -2.75 -14.50
C PRO A 185 5.87 -3.10 -15.17
N LYS A 186 6.73 -2.12 -15.49
CA LYS A 186 8.00 -2.37 -16.20
C LYS A 186 9.05 -2.93 -15.26
N VAL A 187 9.16 -2.38 -14.05
CA VAL A 187 10.09 -2.90 -13.04
C VAL A 187 9.64 -4.29 -12.59
N ALA A 188 8.33 -4.50 -12.42
CA ALA A 188 7.77 -5.81 -12.10
C ALA A 188 8.09 -6.84 -13.20
N TYR A 189 7.97 -6.47 -14.48
CA TYR A 189 8.38 -7.31 -15.62
C TYR A 189 9.85 -7.73 -15.52
N GLN A 190 10.77 -6.78 -15.31
CA GLN A 190 12.19 -7.09 -15.23
C GLN A 190 12.51 -8.07 -14.09
N LYS A 191 11.88 -7.85 -12.92
CA LYS A 191 12.06 -8.73 -11.75
C LYS A 191 11.44 -10.11 -11.96
N ALA A 192 10.29 -10.19 -12.61
CA ALA A 192 9.67 -11.45 -13.01
C ALA A 192 10.60 -12.25 -13.93
N VAL A 193 11.18 -11.57 -14.92
CA VAL A 193 12.10 -12.18 -15.88
C VAL A 193 13.38 -12.68 -15.17
N GLU A 194 13.94 -11.88 -14.27
CA GLU A 194 15.11 -12.25 -13.46
C GLU A 194 14.82 -13.50 -12.61
N ALA A 195 13.64 -13.58 -11.98
CA ALA A 195 13.23 -14.74 -11.19
C ALA A 195 13.07 -16.00 -12.07
N LEU A 196 12.41 -15.87 -13.23
CA LEU A 196 12.25 -16.97 -14.18
C LEU A 196 13.58 -17.48 -14.74
N ASP A 197 14.57 -16.59 -14.91
CA ASP A 197 15.91 -16.98 -15.34
C ASP A 197 16.69 -17.71 -14.23
N LYS A 198 16.35 -17.48 -12.96
CA LYS A 198 16.86 -18.23 -11.79
C LYS A 198 16.11 -19.55 -11.53
N GLY A 199 15.07 -19.85 -12.30
CA GLY A 199 14.21 -21.03 -12.10
C GLY A 199 13.16 -20.86 -11.01
N GLU A 200 12.92 -19.63 -10.56
CA GLU A 200 11.87 -19.30 -9.60
C GLU A 200 10.58 -18.92 -10.36
N TYR A 201 9.44 -19.40 -9.87
CA TYR A 201 8.12 -19.14 -10.50
C TYR A 201 7.20 -18.37 -9.55
N PRO A 202 7.36 -17.04 -9.42
CA PRO A 202 6.51 -16.25 -8.54
C PRO A 202 5.04 -16.33 -8.97
N ALA A 203 4.12 -16.64 -8.04
CA ALA A 203 2.69 -16.67 -8.34
C ALA A 203 2.14 -15.30 -8.79
N ALA A 204 2.86 -14.21 -8.45
CA ALA A 204 2.56 -12.86 -8.91
C ALA A 204 2.64 -12.72 -10.44
N VAL A 205 3.40 -13.57 -11.15
CA VAL A 205 3.51 -13.56 -12.61
C VAL A 205 2.16 -13.73 -13.30
N ALA A 206 1.28 -14.61 -12.79
CA ALA A 206 -0.06 -14.77 -13.34
C ALA A 206 -0.90 -13.49 -13.20
N ARG A 207 -0.79 -12.80 -12.05
CA ARG A 207 -1.50 -11.51 -11.82
C ARG A 207 -0.92 -10.40 -12.70
N MET A 208 0.41 -10.37 -12.88
CA MET A 208 1.08 -9.43 -13.79
C MET A 208 0.64 -9.64 -15.23
N LEU A 209 0.57 -10.89 -15.70
CA LEU A 209 0.06 -11.22 -17.03
C LEU A 209 -1.37 -10.71 -17.22
N ALA A 210 -2.25 -10.92 -16.24
CA ALA A 210 -3.61 -10.39 -16.31
C ALA A 210 -3.65 -8.84 -16.38
N GLN A 211 -2.78 -8.15 -15.64
CA GLN A 211 -2.68 -6.69 -15.67
C GLN A 211 -2.07 -6.19 -16.99
N LEU A 212 -0.98 -6.79 -17.46
CA LEU A 212 -0.33 -6.44 -18.73
C LEU A 212 -1.25 -6.70 -19.92
N GLN A 213 -2.04 -7.78 -19.91
CA GLN A 213 -3.02 -8.03 -20.98
C GLN A 213 -3.99 -6.85 -21.20
N THR A 214 -4.28 -6.07 -20.14
CA THR A 214 -5.18 -4.91 -20.21
C THR A 214 -4.47 -3.58 -20.46
N LYS A 215 -3.22 -3.43 -19.99
CA LYS A 215 -2.46 -2.17 -20.06
C LYS A 215 -1.46 -2.11 -21.22
N ASP A 216 -0.81 -3.23 -21.53
CA ASP A 216 0.29 -3.34 -22.51
C ASP A 216 0.33 -4.75 -23.12
N LYS A 217 -0.29 -4.88 -24.31
CA LYS A 217 -0.39 -6.15 -25.02
C LYS A 217 0.97 -6.67 -25.50
N GLU A 218 1.91 -5.79 -25.84
CA GLU A 218 3.23 -6.19 -26.34
C GLU A 218 4.10 -6.76 -25.22
N ALA A 219 4.09 -6.11 -24.05
CA ALA A 219 4.76 -6.63 -22.85
C ALA A 219 4.15 -7.95 -22.39
N PHE A 220 2.83 -8.12 -22.53
CA PHE A 220 2.14 -9.38 -22.27
C PHE A 220 2.63 -10.52 -23.19
N ASP A 221 2.70 -10.30 -24.50
CA ASP A 221 3.13 -11.32 -25.46
C ASP A 221 4.60 -11.74 -25.21
N LYS A 222 5.46 -10.78 -24.86
CA LYS A 222 6.87 -11.06 -24.49
C LYS A 222 7.01 -11.81 -23.17
N LEU A 223 6.25 -11.44 -22.13
CA LEU A 223 6.33 -12.14 -20.84
C LEU A 223 5.73 -13.55 -20.94
N SER A 224 4.55 -13.66 -21.56
CA SER A 224 3.85 -14.94 -21.71
C SER A 224 4.69 -15.95 -22.49
N SER A 225 5.27 -15.56 -23.63
CA SER A 225 6.16 -16.43 -24.42
C SER A 225 7.39 -16.89 -23.62
N LYS A 226 8.02 -16.00 -22.85
CA LYS A 226 9.17 -16.37 -21.99
C LYS A 226 8.75 -17.31 -20.86
N VAL A 227 7.61 -17.06 -20.22
CA VAL A 227 7.04 -17.94 -19.17
C VAL A 227 6.71 -19.33 -19.72
N LEU A 228 6.05 -19.40 -20.88
CA LEU A 228 5.73 -20.64 -21.59
C LEU A 228 6.99 -21.41 -21.99
N SER A 229 8.02 -20.72 -22.50
CA SER A 229 9.29 -21.34 -22.85
C SER A 229 10.02 -21.93 -21.63
N LYS A 230 10.02 -21.22 -20.50
CA LYS A 230 10.66 -21.72 -19.27
C LYS A 230 9.87 -22.87 -18.65
N LEU A 231 8.55 -22.74 -18.54
CA LEU A 231 7.65 -23.80 -18.06
C LEU A 231 7.72 -25.07 -18.93
N GLY A 232 7.90 -24.93 -20.24
CA GLY A 232 8.05 -26.07 -21.15
C GLY A 232 9.43 -26.75 -21.10
N GLN A 233 10.45 -26.04 -20.62
CA GLN A 233 11.79 -26.60 -20.41
C GLN A 233 11.94 -27.26 -19.04
N ASP A 234 11.17 -26.80 -18.05
CA ASP A 234 11.22 -27.31 -16.69
C ASP A 234 10.30 -28.51 -16.46
N ASN A 235 10.68 -29.39 -15.53
CA ASN A 235 9.82 -30.51 -15.16
C ASN A 235 8.73 -30.04 -14.19
N LEU A 236 7.54 -29.77 -14.74
CA LEU A 236 6.35 -29.34 -14.02
C LEU A 236 5.91 -30.32 -12.91
N ALA A 237 6.29 -31.60 -12.99
CA ALA A 237 6.00 -32.60 -11.95
C ALA A 237 7.00 -32.52 -10.77
N SER A 238 8.16 -31.91 -10.97
CA SER A 238 9.20 -31.76 -9.94
C SER A 238 9.17 -30.39 -9.26
N SER A 239 8.70 -29.35 -9.96
CA SER A 239 8.53 -28.00 -9.41
C SER A 239 7.07 -27.72 -9.06
N ARG A 240 6.74 -27.78 -7.77
CA ARG A 240 5.41 -27.47 -7.25
C ARG A 240 4.98 -26.03 -7.60
N GLU A 241 5.93 -25.11 -7.67
CA GLU A 241 5.71 -23.71 -8.01
C GLU A 241 5.39 -23.52 -9.49
N ALA A 242 6.14 -24.20 -10.37
CA ALA A 242 5.88 -24.20 -11.81
C ALA A 242 4.49 -24.81 -12.14
N GLY A 243 4.16 -25.94 -11.49
CA GLY A 243 2.84 -26.56 -11.62
C GLY A 243 1.70 -25.65 -11.13
N ASN A 244 1.88 -24.97 -9.99
CA ASN A 244 0.91 -23.99 -9.48
C ASN A 244 0.76 -22.78 -10.42
N LEU A 245 1.84 -22.28 -11.01
CA LEU A 245 1.78 -21.19 -11.98
C LEU A 245 1.02 -21.63 -13.23
N ALA A 246 1.33 -22.81 -13.79
CA ALA A 246 0.61 -23.36 -14.94
C ALA A 246 -0.89 -23.53 -14.68
N LEU A 247 -1.27 -24.04 -13.50
CA LEU A 247 -2.67 -24.14 -13.08
C LEU A 247 -3.34 -22.76 -12.93
N ASN A 248 -2.62 -21.76 -12.42
CA ASN A 248 -3.13 -20.39 -12.31
C ASN A 248 -3.29 -19.70 -13.68
N LEU A 249 -2.46 -20.04 -14.66
CA LEU A 249 -2.59 -19.56 -16.05
C LEU A 249 -3.72 -20.26 -16.81
N LEU A 250 -4.09 -21.48 -16.42
CA LEU A 250 -5.26 -22.20 -16.96
C LEU A 250 -6.59 -21.66 -16.43
N ARG A 251 -6.60 -20.93 -15.31
CA ARG A 251 -7.82 -20.26 -14.84
C ARG A 251 -8.18 -19.17 -15.85
N PRO A 252 -9.44 -19.08 -16.30
CA PRO A 252 -9.83 -18.07 -17.27
C PRO A 252 -9.49 -16.68 -16.74
N GLY A 253 -8.59 -15.98 -17.44
CA GLY A 253 -8.35 -14.55 -17.21
C GLY A 253 -9.61 -13.73 -17.49
N PRO A 254 -9.62 -12.43 -17.14
CA PRO A 254 -10.76 -11.55 -17.40
C PRO A 254 -11.14 -11.64 -18.88
N ARG A 255 -12.31 -12.20 -19.17
CA ARG A 255 -12.84 -12.29 -20.53
C ARG A 255 -12.86 -10.86 -21.07
N GLN A 256 -12.11 -10.59 -22.15
CA GLN A 256 -12.36 -9.39 -22.93
C GLN A 256 -13.83 -9.46 -23.31
N GLN A 257 -14.62 -8.49 -22.85
CA GLN A 257 -15.98 -8.36 -23.32
C GLN A 257 -15.87 -8.21 -24.85
N PRO A 258 -16.49 -9.11 -25.64
CA PRO A 258 -16.52 -8.93 -27.08
C PRO A 258 -17.11 -7.55 -27.33
N GLY A 259 -16.38 -6.76 -28.11
CA GLY A 259 -16.70 -5.36 -28.36
C GLY A 259 -18.18 -5.20 -28.65
N ARG A 260 -18.78 -4.17 -28.03
CA ARG A 260 -20.02 -3.59 -28.54
C ARG A 260 -19.74 -3.22 -30.00
N HIS A 261 -20.08 -4.12 -30.91
CA HIS A 261 -20.47 -3.72 -32.25
C HIS A 261 -21.64 -2.77 -32.02
N SER A 262 -21.33 -1.48 -32.10
CA SER A 262 -22.31 -0.45 -32.41
C SER A 262 -22.97 -0.87 -33.72
N GLN A 263 -24.04 -1.64 -33.62
CA GLN A 263 -24.99 -1.77 -34.72
C GLN A 263 -25.64 -0.39 -34.85
N CYS A 264 -25.04 0.44 -35.70
CA CYS A 264 -25.78 1.46 -36.42
C CYS A 264 -26.84 0.73 -37.24
N PHE A 265 -28.03 0.55 -36.68
CA PHE A 265 -29.23 0.40 -37.46
C PHE A 265 -29.70 1.81 -37.84
N ASP A 266 -29.09 2.33 -38.90
CA ASP A 266 -29.71 3.39 -39.69
C ASP A 266 -30.64 2.70 -40.70
N SER A 267 -31.95 2.80 -40.46
CA SER A 267 -32.94 2.58 -41.51
C SER A 267 -34.15 3.46 -41.25
N ARG A 268 -33.92 4.76 -41.37
CA ARG A 268 -34.97 5.76 -41.55
C ARG A 268 -35.28 5.88 -43.04
N ALA A 269 -36.04 4.94 -43.60
CA ALA A 269 -36.60 5.08 -44.93
C ALA A 269 -37.87 4.24 -45.13
N GLN A 270 -39.01 4.70 -44.58
CA GLN A 270 -40.33 4.44 -45.16
C GLN A 270 -41.35 5.42 -44.57
N ARG A 271 -41.40 6.60 -45.17
CA ARG A 271 -42.57 7.47 -45.22
C ARG A 271 -42.60 8.04 -46.65
N ILE A 272 -43.80 8.31 -47.18
CA ILE A 272 -44.21 8.47 -48.60
C ILE A 272 -44.61 7.11 -49.20
N GLY A 273 -45.84 6.79 -49.61
CA GLY A 273 -47.11 7.50 -49.74
C GLY A 273 -48.02 6.73 -50.74
N LEU A 274 -49.34 6.88 -50.62
CA LEU A 274 -50.43 6.55 -51.58
C LEU A 274 -50.85 5.08 -51.81
N SER A 275 -51.98 4.69 -51.23
CA SER A 275 -53.28 4.53 -51.94
C SER A 275 -54.42 4.44 -50.94
#